data_AF-A0AAC8TKK7-F1
#
_entry.id   AF-A0AAC8TKK7-F1
#
_cell.length_a   1.000
_cell.length_b   1.000
_cell.length_c   1.000
_cell.angle_alpha   90.00
_cell.angle_beta   90.00
_cell.angle_gamma   90.00
#
_symmetry.space_group_name_H-M   'P 1'
#
loop_
_entity.id
_entity.type
_entity.pdbx_description
1 polymer ?
#
loop_
_entity_poly.entity_id
_entity_poly.type
_entity_poly.pdbx_seq_one_letter_code
_entity_poly.pdbx_strand_id
1 'polypeptide(L)'
;MARAGDPIDYTSFLTTNDLFVNPYSFGVMANCDRTNAAGQPLKCNVLVQDQCSGNLVDHIGLASNGVVYSGIRQALEHKPVRLDCTAL
;
A
#
# COMPACT_ATOMS: atom_id res chain seq x y z
N MET A 1 20.68 -16.52 9.74
CA MET A 1 19.45 -17.11 10.33
C MET A 1 18.27 -16.37 9.72
N ALA A 2 17.50 -17.03 8.85
CA ALA A 2 16.32 -16.44 8.22
C ALA A 2 15.15 -16.42 9.23
N ARG A 3 14.31 -15.39 9.11
CA ARG A 3 13.30 -14.92 10.07
C ARG A 3 12.21 -15.96 10.39
N ALA A 4 11.82 -16.06 11.66
CA ALA A 4 10.53 -16.63 12.04
C ALA A 4 9.43 -15.57 11.80
N GLY A 5 8.92 -15.51 10.57
CA GLY A 5 7.81 -14.66 10.16
C GLY A 5 7.08 -15.30 8.99
N ASP A 6 5.77 -15.01 8.85
CA ASP A 6 4.94 -15.45 7.73
C ASP A 6 5.68 -15.22 6.39
N PRO A 7 5.82 -16.24 5.52
CA PRO A 7 6.51 -16.11 4.22
C PRO A 7 5.76 -15.21 3.23
N ILE A 8 4.55 -14.76 3.58
CA ILE A 8 3.73 -13.90 2.73
C ILE A 8 4.04 -12.43 3.01
N ASP A 9 4.35 -11.70 1.94
CA ASP A 9 4.46 -10.25 1.95
C ASP A 9 3.06 -9.64 1.71
N TYR A 10 2.58 -8.87 2.68
CA TYR A 10 1.28 -8.19 2.59
C TYR A 10 1.46 -6.71 2.25
N THR A 11 0.51 -6.16 1.50
CA THR A 11 0.40 -4.71 1.28
C THR A 11 -1.06 -4.30 1.36
N SER A 12 -1.36 -3.33 2.23
CA SER A 12 -2.66 -2.73 2.42
C SER A 12 -2.65 -1.31 1.85
N PHE A 13 -3.48 -1.08 0.84
CA PHE A 13 -3.71 0.25 0.27
C PHE A 13 -4.93 0.87 0.93
N LEU A 14 -4.78 2.09 1.41
CA LEU A 14 -5.75 2.80 2.24
C LEU A 14 -6.07 4.15 1.61
N THR A 15 -7.26 4.67 1.89
CA THR A 15 -7.64 6.03 1.50
C THR A 15 -8.30 6.75 2.66
N THR A 16 -7.98 8.04 2.84
CA THR A 16 -8.67 8.88 3.83
C THR A 16 -10.13 9.14 3.48
N ASN A 17 -10.52 8.89 2.22
CA ASN A 17 -11.85 9.13 1.70
C ASN A 17 -12.71 7.85 1.72
N ASP A 18 -12.35 6.87 2.55
CA ASP A 18 -13.10 5.63 2.68
C ASP A 18 -14.37 5.87 3.51
N LEU A 19 -15.54 5.78 2.85
CA LEU A 19 -16.84 5.96 3.48
C LEU A 19 -17.45 4.65 3.99
N PHE A 20 -16.87 3.50 3.63
CA PHE A 20 -17.36 2.17 4.00
C PHE A 20 -16.57 1.57 5.17
N VAL A 21 -15.27 1.84 5.24
CA VAL A 21 -14.38 1.49 6.35
C VAL A 21 -13.97 2.78 7.06
N ASN A 22 -14.69 3.13 8.14
CA ASN A 22 -14.50 4.37 8.88
C ASN A 22 -14.28 4.12 10.39
N PRO A 23 -13.13 4.52 10.97
CA PRO A 23 -12.00 5.18 10.31
C PRO A 23 -11.28 4.25 9.33
N TYR A 24 -10.68 4.84 8.28
CA TYR A 24 -9.88 4.11 7.28
C TYR A 24 -8.75 3.26 7.92
N SER A 25 -8.33 3.65 9.13
CA SER A 25 -7.30 2.95 9.91
C SER A 25 -7.69 1.53 10.30
N PHE A 26 -8.96 1.13 10.20
CA PHE A 26 -9.36 -0.27 10.37
C PHE A 26 -8.80 -1.21 9.29
N GLY A 27 -8.35 -0.68 8.15
CA GLY A 27 -7.62 -1.46 7.14
C GLY A 27 -6.10 -1.59 7.40
N VAL A 28 -5.58 -0.94 8.45
CA VAL A 28 -4.14 -0.98 8.77
C VAL A 28 -3.77 -2.35 9.32
N MET A 29 -2.72 -2.93 8.75
CA MET A 29 -2.14 -4.19 9.19
C MET A 29 -1.00 -3.95 10.18
N ALA A 30 -0.95 -4.73 11.26
CA ALA A 30 0.13 -4.68 12.26
C ALA A 30 1.26 -5.66 11.90
N ASN A 31 2.51 -5.31 12.24
CA ASN A 31 3.69 -6.18 12.13
C ASN A 31 3.95 -6.76 10.72
N CYS A 32 3.53 -6.04 9.67
CA CYS A 32 3.67 -6.47 8.27
C CYS A 32 4.82 -5.80 7.51
N ASP A 33 5.56 -4.86 8.13
CA ASP A 33 6.75 -4.29 7.51
C ASP A 33 7.80 -5.39 7.28
N ARG A 34 8.48 -5.32 6.15
CA ARG A 34 9.45 -6.32 5.70
C ARG A 34 10.71 -5.67 5.13
N THR A 35 11.64 -6.53 4.73
CA THR A 35 12.88 -6.13 4.07
C THR A 35 13.03 -7.02 2.86
N ASN A 36 13.21 -6.43 1.67
CA ASN A 36 13.39 -7.21 0.46
C ASN A 36 14.81 -7.81 0.38
N ALA A 37 15.07 -8.62 -0.65
CA ALA A 37 16.36 -9.26 -0.87
C ALA A 37 17.52 -8.26 -1.05
N ALA A 38 17.23 -7.03 -1.48
CA ALA A 38 18.20 -5.94 -1.62
C ALA A 38 18.42 -5.16 -0.30
N GLY A 39 17.84 -5.59 0.82
CA GLY A 39 17.97 -4.92 2.11
C GLY A 39 17.11 -3.66 2.26
N GLN A 40 16.19 -3.39 1.32
CA GLN A 40 15.34 -2.19 1.35
C GLN A 40 14.11 -2.41 2.23
N PRO A 41 13.70 -1.41 3.04
CA PRO A 41 12.49 -1.50 3.83
C PRO A 41 11.24 -1.48 2.94
N LEU A 42 10.34 -2.43 3.15
CA LEU A 42 9.04 -2.49 2.52
C LEU A 42 7.98 -2.14 3.56
N LYS A 43 7.33 -0.99 3.37
CA LYS A 43 6.16 -0.60 4.16
C LYS A 43 4.94 -1.33 3.63
N CYS A 44 4.24 -2.03 4.50
CA CYS A 44 3.05 -2.77 4.11
C CYS A 44 1.80 -1.88 4.04
N ASN A 45 1.69 -0.84 4.85
CA ASN A 45 0.54 0.06 4.81
C ASN A 45 0.87 1.26 3.93
N VAL A 46 0.02 1.52 2.93
CA VAL A 46 0.18 2.60 1.95
C VAL A 46 -1.09 3.44 1.95
N LEU A 47 -1.05 4.62 2.56
CA LEU A 47 -2.12 5.61 2.45
C LEU A 47 -1.91 6.40 1.15
N VAL A 48 -2.90 6.41 0.27
CA VAL A 48 -2.81 7.08 -1.04
C VAL A 48 -2.52 8.57 -0.86
N GLN A 49 -3.22 9.23 0.06
CA GLN A 49 -3.11 10.67 0.29
C GLN A 49 -1.77 11.11 0.91
N ASP A 50 -0.99 10.19 1.51
CA ASP A 50 0.36 10.50 2.01
C ASP A 50 1.36 10.77 0.87
N GLN A 51 1.15 10.15 -0.29
CA GLN A 51 2.03 10.31 -1.46
C GLN A 51 1.39 11.17 -2.54
N CYS A 52 0.06 11.06 -2.71
CA CYS A 52 -0.71 11.72 -3.74
C CYS A 52 -1.90 12.47 -3.11
N SER A 53 -1.61 13.57 -2.41
CA SER A 53 -2.60 14.33 -1.63
C SER A 53 -3.78 14.87 -2.45
N GLY A 54 -3.61 15.10 -3.75
CA GLY A 54 -4.67 15.52 -4.67
C GLY A 54 -5.57 14.39 -5.18
N ASN A 55 -5.24 13.12 -4.89
CA ASN A 55 -6.01 11.98 -5.35
C ASN A 55 -7.20 11.72 -4.41
N LEU A 56 -8.42 11.82 -4.97
CA LEU A 56 -9.68 11.71 -4.25
C LEU A 56 -10.27 10.29 -4.27
N VAL A 57 -9.47 9.26 -4.54
CA VAL A 57 -9.92 7.86 -4.59
C VAL A 57 -10.69 7.47 -3.33
N ASP A 58 -11.86 6.86 -3.50
CA ASP A 58 -12.69 6.33 -2.43
C ASP A 58 -12.50 4.81 -2.26
N HIS A 59 -13.32 4.18 -1.43
CA HIS A 59 -13.25 2.74 -1.15
C HIS A 59 -13.31 1.88 -2.41
N ILE A 60 -14.29 2.12 -3.29
CA ILE A 60 -14.49 1.33 -4.51
C ILE A 60 -13.39 1.67 -5.52
N GLY A 61 -13.04 2.96 -5.60
CA GLY A 61 -12.01 3.47 -6.47
C GLY A 61 -10.64 2.85 -6.19
N LEU A 62 -10.32 2.44 -4.96
CA LEU A 62 -9.04 1.77 -4.65
C LEU A 62 -8.79 0.57 -5.57
N ALA A 63 -9.83 -0.16 -5.95
CA ALA A 63 -9.71 -1.36 -6.78
C ALA A 63 -9.39 -1.06 -8.26
N SER A 64 -9.66 0.16 -8.75
CA SER A 64 -9.54 0.51 -10.18
C SER A 64 -8.70 1.77 -10.45
N ASN A 65 -8.11 2.38 -9.44
CA ASN A 65 -7.35 3.63 -9.57
C ASN A 65 -5.92 3.37 -10.08
N GLY A 66 -5.50 4.04 -11.16
CA GLY A 66 -4.16 3.89 -11.74
C GLY A 66 -3.01 4.17 -10.77
N VAL A 67 -3.18 5.16 -9.88
CA VAL A 67 -2.19 5.47 -8.83
C VAL A 67 -2.02 4.29 -7.89
N VAL A 68 -3.10 3.67 -7.43
CA VAL A 68 -3.04 2.47 -6.57
C VAL A 68 -2.42 1.31 -7.32
N TYR A 69 -2.81 1.09 -8.58
CA TYR A 69 -2.26 0.03 -9.41
C TYR A 69 -0.74 0.16 -9.63
N SER A 70 -0.21 1.39 -9.74
CA SER A 70 1.23 1.64 -9.81
C SER A 70 1.97 1.10 -8.58
N GLY A 71 1.36 1.21 -7.40
CA GLY A 71 1.89 0.67 -6.15
C GLY A 71 1.74 -0.85 -6.05
N ILE A 72 0.61 -1.41 -6.49
CA ILE A 72 0.38 -2.85 -6.52
C ILE A 72 1.48 -3.55 -7.35
N ARG A 73 1.82 -3.00 -8.52
CA ARG A 73 2.90 -3.53 -9.35
C ARG A 73 4.24 -3.56 -8.61
N GLN A 74 4.57 -2.48 -7.89
CA GLN A 74 5.80 -2.39 -7.11
C GLN A 74 5.81 -3.39 -5.94
N ALA A 75 4.68 -3.57 -5.26
CA ALA A 75 4.54 -4.55 -4.20
C ALA A 75 4.74 -5.99 -4.71
N LEU A 76 4.16 -6.34 -5.86
CA LEU A 76 4.35 -7.64 -6.53
C LEU A 76 5.81 -7.87 -6.98
N GLU A 77 6.55 -6.80 -7.27
CA GLU A 77 7.98 -6.86 -7.59
C GLU A 77 8.88 -6.83 -6.34
N HIS A 78 8.31 -6.88 -5.13
CA HIS A 78 9.01 -6.74 -3.84
C HIS A 78 9.87 -5.47 -3.76
N LYS A 79 9.37 -4.36 -4.33
CA LYS A 79 10.00 -3.04 -4.32
C LYS A 79 9.32 -2.10 -3.33
N PRO A 80 10.03 -1.11 -2.77
CA PRO A 80 9.41 -0.06 -1.98
C PRO A 80 8.33 0.66 -2.78
N VAL A 81 7.13 0.80 -2.21
CA VAL A 81 6.00 1.44 -2.88
C VAL A 81 6.16 2.96 -2.93
N ARG A 82 6.22 3.50 -4.14
CA ARG A 82 6.23 4.91 -4.53
C ARG A 82 5.16 5.13 -5.60
N LEU A 83 4.01 5.66 -5.19
CA LEU A 83 2.86 5.83 -6.06
C LEU A 83 3.18 6.82 -7.19
N ASP A 84 2.81 6.46 -8.42
CA ASP A 84 2.80 7.39 -9.54
C ASP A 84 1.50 8.21 -9.50
N CYS A 85 1.57 9.43 -8.96
CA CYS A 85 0.41 10.30 -8.81
C CYS A 85 -0.17 10.82 -10.13
N THR A 86 0.47 10.51 -11.28
CA THR A 86 0.00 10.89 -12.62
C THR A 86 -0.63 9.73 -13.39
N ALA A 87 -0.57 8.52 -12.83
CA ALA A 87 -1.18 7.34 -13.43
C ALA A 87 -2.71 7.47 -13.46
N LEU A 88 -3.30 7.11 -14.61
CA LEU A 88 -4.75 7.06 -14.84
C LEU A 88 -5.28 5.64 -14.60
#